data_AF-A0AAT9HCR4-F1
#
_entry.id   AF-A0AAT9HCR4-F1
#
_cell.length_a   1.000
_cell.length_b   1.000
_cell.length_c   1.000
_cell.angle_alpha   90.00
_cell.angle_beta   90.00
_cell.angle_gamma   90.00
#
_symmetry.space_group_name_H-M   'P 1'
#
loop_
_entity.id
_entity.type
_entity.pdbx_description
1 polymer ?
#
loop_
_entity_poly.entity_id
_entity_poly.type
_entity_poly.pdbx_seq_one_letter_code
_entity_poly.pdbx_strand_id
1 'polypeptide(L)' 'MRSFGLAHVDPSRVIHAFPDLEPGTEGCPRACGHDEPDCALDGWVAEGHADRARLYSLRRLLATRERTEGD' A
#
# COMPACT_ATOMS: atom_id res chain seq x y z
N MET A 1 -28.54 6.65 -1.96
CA MET A 1 -27.06 6.55 -1.91
C MET A 1 -26.69 5.60 -0.79
N ARG A 2 -26.24 4.39 -1.10
CA ARG A 2 -25.67 3.50 -0.08
C ARG A 2 -24.31 3.12 -0.60
N SER A 3 -23.31 3.82 -0.10
CA SER A 3 -21.89 3.57 -0.34
C SER A 3 -21.57 2.24 0.35
N PHE A 4 -21.83 1.13 -0.34
CA PHE A 4 -21.51 -0.19 0.16
C PHE A 4 -20.17 -0.63 -0.41
N GLY A 5 -19.19 -0.68 0.50
CA GLY A 5 -18.27 -1.81 0.64
C GLY A 5 -17.54 -2.23 -0.62
N LEU A 6 -16.59 -1.41 -1.07
CA LEU A 6 -15.43 -1.99 -1.73
C LEU A 6 -14.73 -2.84 -0.67
N ALA A 7 -14.73 -4.15 -0.88
CA ALA A 7 -14.03 -5.14 -0.07
C ALA A 7 -12.59 -4.66 0.11
N HIS A 8 -12.31 -4.12 1.30
CA HIS A 8 -11.02 -3.56 1.63
C HIS A 8 -10.07 -4.74 1.74
N VAL A 9 -9.29 -5.00 0.69
CA VAL A 9 -7.99 -5.67 0.87
C VAL A 9 -7.34 -4.91 2.00
N ASP A 10 -7.16 -5.55 3.15
CA ASP A 10 -6.56 -4.92 4.32
C ASP A 10 -5.09 -4.68 4.01
N PRO A 11 -4.68 -3.44 3.66
CA PRO A 11 -3.31 -3.17 3.28
C PRO A 11 -2.39 -3.40 4.47
N SER A 12 -2.90 -3.22 5.70
CA SER A 12 -2.17 -3.44 6.95
C SER A 12 -1.58 -4.85 7.02
N ARG A 13 -2.31 -5.89 6.62
CA ARG A 13 -1.76 -7.26 6.56
C ARG A 13 -0.57 -7.40 5.59
N VAL A 14 -0.58 -6.69 4.47
CA VAL A 14 0.53 -6.73 3.50
C VAL A 14 1.70 -5.92 4.03
N ILE A 15 1.41 -4.75 4.62
CA ILE A 15 2.37 -3.83 5.21
C ILE A 15 3.19 -4.50 6.31
N HIS A 16 2.60 -5.38 7.12
CA HIS A 16 3.34 -6.13 8.14
C HIS A 16 4.41 -7.08 7.57
N ALA A 17 4.36 -7.44 6.28
CA ALA A 17 5.44 -8.18 5.62
C ALA A 17 6.62 -7.27 5.19
N PHE A 18 6.44 -5.94 5.30
CA PHE A 18 7.40 -4.90 4.95
C PHE A 18 7.60 -3.94 6.13
N PRO A 19 8.25 -4.38 7.23
CA PRO A 19 8.43 -3.56 8.42
C PRO A 19 9.21 -2.27 8.16
N ASP A 20 10.08 -2.24 7.14
CA ASP A 20 10.81 -1.04 6.72
C ASP A 20 9.92 0.04 6.06
N LEU A 21 8.76 -0.37 5.52
CA LEU A 21 7.78 0.51 4.88
C LEU A 21 6.62 0.87 5.81
N GLU A 22 6.33 0.04 6.83
CA GLU A 22 5.30 0.28 7.84
C GLU A 22 5.31 1.72 8.42
N PRO A 23 6.44 2.26 8.94
CA PRO A 23 6.45 3.63 9.46
C PRO A 23 6.16 4.69 8.39
N GLY A 24 6.53 4.45 7.14
CA GLY A 24 6.23 5.36 6.04
C GLY A 24 4.73 5.42 5.68
N THR A 25 3.94 4.41 6.08
CA THR A 25 2.50 4.38 5.81
C THR A 25 1.68 5.29 6.73
N GLU A 26 2.24 5.75 7.85
CA GLU A 26 1.56 6.69 8.75
C GLU A 26 1.27 8.04 8.07
N GLY A 27 2.07 8.40 7.06
CA GLY A 27 1.86 9.60 6.24
C GLY A 27 0.89 9.41 5.08
N CYS A 28 0.42 8.18 4.81
CA CYS A 28 -0.44 7.92 3.66
C CYS A 28 -1.86 8.47 3.87
N PRO A 29 -2.54 8.88 2.78
CA PRO A 29 -3.93 9.27 2.85
C PRO A 29 -4.83 8.10 3.29
N ARG A 30 -6.01 8.43 3.81
CA ARG A 30 -7.00 7.42 4.22
C ARG A 30 -7.40 6.57 3.00
N ALA A 31 -7.29 5.25 3.14
CA ALA A 31 -7.55 4.28 2.08
C ALA A 31 -6.62 4.40 0.87
N CYS A 32 -5.36 4.79 1.10
CA CYS A 32 -4.31 4.73 0.08
C CYS A 32 -4.13 3.30 -0.45
N GLY A 33 -4.12 3.12 -1.76
CA GLY A 33 -3.83 1.84 -2.42
C GLY A 33 -2.34 1.52 -2.52
N HIS A 34 -1.47 2.41 -2.04
CA HIS A 34 -0.01 2.37 -2.12
C HIS A 34 0.59 2.26 -3.54
N ASP A 35 -0.22 2.18 -4.59
CA ASP A 35 0.16 2.25 -6.02
C ASP A 35 -0.04 3.65 -6.63
N GLU A 36 -0.63 4.57 -5.87
CA GLU A 36 -0.91 5.93 -6.30
C GLU A 36 0.28 6.90 -6.08
N PRO A 37 0.38 7.99 -6.86
CA PRO A 37 1.46 8.98 -6.72
C PRO A 37 1.38 9.79 -5.42
N ASP A 38 0.22 9.85 -4.76
CA ASP A 38 0.03 10.53 -3.47
C ASP A 38 0.48 9.67 -2.26
N CYS A 39 0.99 8.47 -2.52
CA CYS A 39 1.44 7.57 -1.47
C CYS A 39 2.70 8.11 -0.80
N ALA A 40 2.61 8.39 0.51
CA ALA A 40 3.75 8.83 1.32
C ALA A 40 4.97 7.88 1.30
N LEU A 41 4.79 6.60 0.93
CA LEU A 41 5.90 5.66 0.75
C LEU A 41 6.86 6.06 -0.36
N ASP A 42 6.41 6.78 -1.39
CA ASP A 42 7.28 7.24 -2.47
C ASP A 42 8.31 8.24 -1.92
N GLY A 43 7.86 9.17 -1.07
CA GLY A 43 8.72 10.08 -0.33
C GLY A 43 9.63 9.35 0.66
N TRP A 44 9.07 8.43 1.47
CA TRP A 44 9.83 7.63 2.44
C TRP A 44 11.03 6.90 1.82
N VAL A 45 10.81 6.31 0.65
CA VAL A 45 11.83 5.61 -0.11
C VAL A 45 12.80 6.58 -0.79
N ALA A 46 12.32 7.73 -1.27
CA ALA A 46 13.18 8.77 -1.85
C ALA A 46 14.14 9.38 -0.82
N GLU A 47 13.72 9.47 0.46
CA GLU A 47 14.56 9.90 1.58
C GLU A 47 15.57 8.82 2.02
N GLY A 48 15.47 7.60 1.46
CA GLY A 48 16.39 6.50 1.73
C GLY A 48 16.05 5.66 2.96
N HIS A 49 14.84 5.81 3.52
CA HIS A 49 14.40 5.00 4.66
C HIS A 49 14.06 3.55 4.27
N ALA A 50 13.73 3.31 3.00
CA ALA A 50 13.50 1.97 2.46
C ALA A 50 13.92 1.88 0.99
N ASP A 51 14.08 0.65 0.49
CA ASP A 51 14.53 0.41 -0.89
C ASP A 51 13.38 0.50 -1.92
N ARG A 52 13.64 1.13 -3.07
CA ARG A 52 12.68 1.23 -4.19
C ARG A 52 12.18 -0.11 -4.68
N ALA A 53 13.03 -1.14 -4.68
CA ALA A 53 12.63 -2.49 -5.08
C ALA A 53 11.60 -3.11 -4.11
N ARG A 54 11.66 -2.76 -2.81
CA ARG A 54 10.68 -3.22 -1.83
C ARG A 54 9.32 -2.57 -2.04
N LEU A 55 9.27 -1.25 -2.28
CA LEU A 55 8.03 -0.55 -2.61
C LEU A 55 7.38 -1.11 -3.87
N TYR A 56 8.17 -1.37 -4.92
CA TYR A 56 7.68 -2.02 -6.13
C TYR A 56 7.10 -3.43 -5.87
N SER A 57 7.76 -4.21 -5.01
CA SER A 57 7.27 -5.55 -4.63
C SER A 57 5.96 -5.47 -3.85
N LEU A 58 5.83 -4.52 -2.92
CA LEU A 58 4.59 -4.26 -2.18
C LEU A 58 3.45 -3.92 -3.14
N ARG A 59 3.67 -2.96 -4.05
CA ARG A 59 2.67 -2.54 -5.07
C ARG A 59 2.19 -3.72 -5.89
N ARG A 60 3.11 -4.58 -6.36
CA ARG A 60 2.76 -5.80 -7.10
C ARG A 60 1.88 -6.76 -6.28
N LEU A 61 2.18 -6.94 -4.98
CA LEU A 61 1.41 -7.81 -4.10
C LEU A 61 0.01 -7.26 -3.80
N LEU A 62 -0.14 -5.95 -3.68
CA LEU A 62 -1.45 -5.31 -3.56
C LEU A 62 -2.24 -5.48 -4.86
N ALA A 63 -1.61 -5.20 -6.01
CA ALA A 63 -2.16 -5.33 -7.36
C ALA A 63 -2.61 -6.76 -7.75
N THR A 64 -2.05 -7.80 -7.11
CA THR A 64 -2.53 -9.18 -7.33
C THR A 64 -3.68 -9.56 -6.42
N ARG A 65 -3.76 -9.00 -5.20
CA ARG A 65 -4.80 -9.33 -4.22
C ARG A 65 -6.13 -8.65 -4.54
N GLU A 66 -6.09 -7.40 -5.00
CA GLU A 66 -7.28 -6.70 -5.50
C GLU A 66 -7.98 -7.46 -6.64
N ARG A 67 -7.22 -8.24 -7.42
CA ARG A 67 -7.74 -9.04 -8.54
C ARG A 67 -8.30 -10.40 -8.11
N THR A 68 -7.94 -10.90 -6.92
CA THR A 68 -8.41 -12.18 -6.39
C THR A 68 -9.70 -12.03 -5.58
N GLU A 69 -9.88 -10.90 -4.89
CA GLU A 69 -11.05 -10.64 -4.03
C GLU A 69 -12.29 -10.13 -4.83
N GLY A 70 -12.18 -10.04 -6.15
CA GLY A 70 -13.22 -9.53 -7.06
C GLY A 70 -13.84 -10.57 -7.99
N ASP A 71 -13.52 -11.87 -7.83
CA ASP A 71 -14.07 -13.00 -8.61
C ASP A 71 -15.16 -13.75 -7.84
#